data_AF-A0A965B4C0-F1
#
_entry.id   AF-A0A965B4C0-F1
#
_cell.length_a   1.000
_cell.length_b   1.000
_cell.length_c   1.000
_cell.angle_alpha   90.00
_cell.angle_beta   90.00
_cell.angle_gamma   90.00
#
_symmetry.space_group_name_H-M   'P 1'
#
loop_
_entity.id
_entity.type
_entity.pdbx_description
1 polymer ?
#
loop_
_entity_poly.entity_id
_entity_poly.type
_entity_poly.pdbx_seq_one_letter_code
_entity_poly.pdbx_strand_id
1 'polypeptide(L)'
;QCRRLEELGIPVEIVPGVPAFAAAAAILGRELTVPGIAQSIILTRVATLSTPMPDGEDLAALAAAQTTLVIHLAAHRIDAIVPQLLQGGYAPQTPVAVVAFASRPEQQVLRGTLAGIAEQVHAAAITRTAVIIVGDVLGAGGFPDSYLYSPGRERGSRH
;
A
#
# COMPACT_ATOMS: atom_id res chain seq x y z
N GLN A 1 21.04 2.78 6.14
CA GLN A 1 22.25 2.37 6.91
C GLN A 1 23.10 3.58 7.29
N CYS A 2 22.50 4.76 7.52
CA CYS A 2 23.24 6.01 7.79
C CYS A 2 24.13 5.91 9.04
N ARG A 3 23.68 5.17 10.06
CA ARG A 3 24.47 4.81 11.25
C ARG A 3 25.90 4.33 10.95
N ARG A 4 26.11 3.55 9.88
CA ARG A 4 27.46 3.08 9.51
C ARG A 4 28.36 4.17 8.95
N LEU A 5 27.78 5.17 8.28
CA LEU A 5 28.52 6.34 7.77
C LEU A 5 28.87 7.29 8.91
N GLU A 6 27.95 7.48 9.85
CA GLU A 6 28.17 8.24 11.09
C GLU A 6 29.31 7.65 11.92
N GLU A 7 29.33 6.32 12.12
CA GLU A 7 30.41 5.60 12.82
C GLU A 7 31.80 5.80 12.18
N LEU A 8 31.84 6.08 10.87
CA LEU A 8 33.07 6.30 10.11
C LEU A 8 33.42 7.79 9.93
N GLY A 9 32.61 8.71 10.46
CA GLY A 9 32.79 10.15 10.27
C GLY A 9 32.63 10.62 8.82
N ILE A 10 31.87 9.87 8.00
CA ILE A 10 31.64 10.20 6.58
C ILE A 10 30.41 11.11 6.49
N PRO A 11 30.55 12.35 5.98
CA PRO A 11 29.41 13.25 5.78
C PRO A 11 28.41 12.64 4.79
N VAL A 12 27.12 12.68 5.14
CA VAL A 12 26.04 12.20 4.28
C VAL A 12 24.84 13.15 4.35
N GLU A 13 24.17 13.31 3.21
CA GLU A 13 22.91 14.04 3.09
C GLU A 13 21.80 13.07 2.66
N ILE A 14 20.62 13.20 3.27
CA ILE A 14 19.43 12.44 2.88
C ILE A 14 18.58 13.33 1.97
N VAL A 15 18.54 13.01 0.68
CA VAL A 15 17.69 13.71 -0.30
C VAL A 15 16.38 12.95 -0.45
N PRO A 16 15.21 13.57 -0.16
CA PRO A 16 13.92 12.90 -0.29
C PRO A 16 13.55 12.63 -1.75
N GLY A 17 12.77 11.58 -1.98
CA GLY A 17 12.25 11.21 -3.30
C GLY A 17 10.79 10.77 -3.23
N VAL A 18 10.20 10.47 -4.39
CA VAL A 18 8.84 9.95 -4.47
C VAL A 18 8.87 8.44 -4.23
N PRO A 19 8.25 7.94 -3.15
CA PRO A 19 8.24 6.51 -2.88
C PRO A 19 7.29 5.76 -3.84
N ALA A 20 7.57 4.49 -4.07
CA ALA A 20 6.82 3.68 -5.03
C ALA A 20 5.31 3.59 -4.73
N PHE A 21 4.89 3.60 -3.45
CA PHE A 21 3.47 3.58 -3.11
C PHE A 21 2.74 4.86 -3.51
N ALA A 22 3.40 6.02 -3.39
CA ALA A 22 2.83 7.30 -3.79
C ALA A 22 2.74 7.39 -5.31
N ALA A 23 3.78 6.93 -6.02
CA ALA A 23 3.73 6.79 -7.47
C ALA A 23 2.59 5.85 -7.91
N ALA A 24 2.45 4.69 -7.27
CA ALA A 24 1.38 3.73 -7.54
C ALA A 24 -0.01 4.34 -7.29
N ALA A 25 -0.21 5.06 -6.19
CA ALA A 25 -1.48 5.75 -5.90
C ALA A 25 -1.83 6.79 -6.98
N ALA A 26 -0.84 7.58 -7.41
CA ALA A 26 -1.00 8.57 -8.47
C ALA A 26 -1.37 7.91 -9.82
N ILE A 27 -0.69 6.81 -10.19
CA ILE A 27 -1.01 6.02 -11.39
C ILE A 27 -2.42 5.45 -11.32
N LEU A 28 -2.84 5.01 -10.13
CA LEU A 28 -4.18 4.47 -9.93
C LEU A 28 -5.26 5.58 -9.92
N GLY A 29 -4.88 6.85 -9.79
CA GLY A 29 -5.80 7.96 -9.61
C GLY A 29 -6.62 7.82 -8.33
N ARG A 30 -6.01 7.29 -7.26
CA ARG A 30 -6.68 7.02 -5.98
C ARG A 30 -6.00 7.71 -4.81
N GLU A 31 -6.83 8.26 -3.94
CA GLU A 31 -6.43 8.63 -2.59
C GLU A 31 -6.24 7.36 -1.75
N LEU A 32 -5.23 7.36 -0.88
CA LEU A 32 -4.98 6.24 0.03
C LEU A 32 -5.70 6.39 1.37
N THR A 33 -6.24 7.57 1.64
CA THR A 33 -7.13 7.87 2.78
C THR A 33 -8.37 8.55 2.24
N VAL A 34 -9.53 7.96 2.49
CA VAL A 34 -10.81 8.45 2.00
C VAL A 34 -11.77 8.64 3.19
N PRO A 35 -12.40 9.81 3.36
CA PRO A 35 -13.39 10.06 4.42
C PRO A 35 -14.47 8.98 4.48
N GLY A 36 -14.71 8.45 5.68
CA GLY A 36 -15.71 7.40 5.91
C GLY A 36 -15.33 6.00 5.40
N ILE A 37 -14.14 5.82 4.81
CA ILE A 37 -13.67 4.53 4.28
C ILE A 37 -12.35 4.11 4.95
N ALA A 38 -11.29 4.92 4.82
CA ALA A 38 -10.02 4.65 5.48
C ALA A 38 -9.32 5.96 5.84
N GLN A 39 -8.82 6.07 7.08
CA GLN A 39 -8.09 7.24 7.57
C GLN A 39 -6.62 6.92 7.88
N SER A 40 -6.20 5.68 7.63
CA SER A 40 -4.86 5.19 7.90
C SER A 40 -4.31 4.46 6.69
N ILE A 41 -2.98 4.42 6.60
CA ILE A 41 -2.26 3.63 5.61
C ILE A 41 -1.20 2.83 6.36
N ILE A 42 -1.19 1.52 6.17
CA ILE A 42 -0.11 0.66 6.67
C ILE A 42 0.83 0.37 5.51
N LEU A 43 2.10 0.77 5.63
CA LEU A 43 3.15 0.44 4.69
C LEU A 43 3.97 -0.71 5.26
N THR A 44 3.97 -1.85 4.58
CA THR A 44 4.67 -3.04 5.08
C THR A 44 5.35 -3.83 3.96
N ARG A 45 6.03 -4.90 4.35
CA ARG A 45 6.59 -5.93 3.49
C ARG A 45 6.16 -7.29 4.04
N VAL A 46 6.37 -8.33 3.26
CA VAL A 46 6.27 -9.70 3.79
C VAL A 46 7.67 -10.16 4.21
N ALA A 47 7.76 -10.94 5.30
CA ALA A 47 8.99 -11.66 5.62
C ALA A 47 9.44 -12.49 4.41
N THR A 48 10.74 -12.55 4.16
CA THR A 48 11.34 -13.50 3.22
C THR A 48 12.44 -14.27 3.98
N LEU A 49 13.35 -14.92 3.27
CA LEU A 49 14.43 -15.72 3.85
C LEU A 49 15.41 -14.93 4.73
N SER A 50 15.44 -13.60 4.63
CA SER A 50 16.52 -12.78 5.21
C SER A 50 16.18 -12.11 6.53
N THR A 51 14.93 -11.72 6.78
CA THR A 51 14.56 -11.00 8.01
C THR A 51 13.12 -11.27 8.41
N PRO A 52 12.88 -11.87 9.60
CA PRO A 52 11.54 -12.06 10.12
C PRO A 52 10.86 -10.70 10.34
N MET A 53 9.53 -10.71 10.42
CA MET A 53 8.79 -9.56 10.94
C MET A 53 8.87 -9.59 12.47
N PRO A 54 8.85 -8.43 13.14
CA PRO A 54 8.64 -8.36 14.59
C PRO A 54 7.32 -9.02 14.99
N ASP A 55 7.23 -9.43 16.26
CA ASP A 55 6.00 -9.98 16.82
C ASP A 55 4.85 -8.97 16.68
N GLY A 56 3.71 -9.41 16.16
CA GLY A 56 2.53 -8.58 15.92
C GLY A 56 2.53 -7.77 14.62
N GLU A 57 3.60 -7.85 13.81
CA GLU A 57 3.67 -7.22 12.48
C GLU A 57 3.56 -8.24 11.33
N ASP A 58 3.06 -9.45 11.61
CA ASP A 58 2.68 -10.37 10.55
C ASP A 58 1.48 -9.82 9.76
N LEU A 59 1.31 -10.33 8.53
CA LEU A 59 0.35 -9.73 7.61
C LEU A 59 -1.10 -9.92 8.06
N ALA A 60 -1.42 -11.01 8.76
CA ALA A 60 -2.76 -11.23 9.28
C ALA A 60 -3.07 -10.26 10.44
N ALA A 61 -2.10 -10.03 11.33
CA ALA A 61 -2.24 -9.03 12.40
C ALA A 61 -2.42 -7.61 11.85
N LEU A 62 -1.63 -7.22 10.85
CA LEU A 62 -1.76 -5.90 10.21
C LEU A 62 -3.08 -5.75 9.45
N ALA A 63 -3.57 -6.82 8.83
CA ALA A 63 -4.85 -6.82 8.13
C ALA A 63 -6.05 -6.61 9.06
N ALA A 64 -5.94 -6.97 10.35
CA ALA A 64 -7.03 -6.75 11.33
C ALA A 64 -7.43 -5.27 11.49
N ALA A 65 -6.56 -4.32 11.12
CA ALA A 65 -6.88 -2.90 11.12
C ALA A 65 -7.90 -2.49 10.04
N GLN A 66 -8.15 -3.33 9.03
CA GLN A 66 -9.13 -3.12 7.95
C GLN A 66 -9.03 -1.72 7.31
N THR A 67 -7.80 -1.25 7.08
CA THR A 67 -7.48 0.06 6.53
C THR A 67 -6.73 -0.06 5.21
N THR A 68 -6.28 1.02 4.60
CA THR A 68 -5.49 0.89 3.36
C THR A 68 -4.16 0.21 3.67
N LEU A 69 -3.89 -0.94 3.05
CA LEU A 69 -2.67 -1.70 3.24
C LEU A 69 -1.84 -1.67 1.96
N VAL A 70 -0.58 -1.28 2.08
CA VAL A 70 0.39 -1.26 0.98
C VAL A 70 1.53 -2.22 1.29
N ILE A 71 1.74 -3.18 0.39
CA ILE A 71 2.72 -4.23 0.57
C ILE A 71 3.81 -4.10 -0.50
N HIS A 72 5.03 -3.84 -0.04
CA HIS A 72 6.24 -3.77 -0.86
C HIS A 72 6.97 -5.10 -0.93
N LEU A 73 7.77 -5.27 -1.99
CA LEU A 73 8.73 -6.38 -2.17
C LEU A 73 8.10 -7.79 -2.13
N ALA A 74 6.83 -7.91 -2.48
CA ALA A 74 6.06 -9.11 -2.16
C ALA A 74 5.36 -9.78 -3.36
N ALA A 75 5.55 -9.29 -4.58
CA ALA A 75 4.85 -9.80 -5.78
C ALA A 75 4.99 -11.32 -5.97
N HIS A 76 6.21 -11.86 -5.93
CA HIS A 76 6.48 -13.32 -5.96
C HIS A 76 5.82 -14.14 -4.85
N ARG A 77 5.24 -13.51 -3.82
CA ARG A 77 4.58 -14.19 -2.69
C ARG A 77 3.08 -13.98 -2.68
N ILE A 78 2.47 -13.61 -3.81
CA ILE A 78 1.03 -13.30 -3.87
C ILE A 78 0.16 -14.45 -3.31
N ASP A 79 0.54 -15.71 -3.57
CA ASP A 79 -0.17 -16.90 -3.08
C ASP A 79 -0.09 -17.09 -1.57
N ALA A 80 0.93 -16.51 -0.91
CA ALA A 80 1.05 -16.52 0.54
C ALA A 80 0.42 -15.27 1.19
N ILE A 81 0.32 -14.17 0.44
CA ILE A 81 -0.24 -12.90 0.88
C ILE A 81 -1.75 -13.00 1.01
N VAL A 82 -2.43 -13.44 -0.05
CA VAL A 82 -3.90 -13.47 -0.10
C VAL A 82 -4.49 -14.25 1.09
N PRO A 83 -4.03 -15.48 1.42
CA PRO A 83 -4.55 -16.21 2.57
C PRO A 83 -4.37 -15.49 3.91
N GLN A 84 -3.23 -14.83 4.14
CA GLN A 84 -2.99 -14.09 5.38
C GLN A 84 -3.90 -12.86 5.49
N LEU A 85 -4.16 -12.17 4.39
CA LEU A 85 -5.08 -11.04 4.37
C LEU A 85 -6.52 -11.47 4.64
N LEU A 86 -6.94 -12.60 4.06
CA LEU A 86 -8.25 -13.19 4.34
C LEU A 86 -8.35 -13.66 5.81
N GLN A 87 -7.32 -14.30 6.34
CA GLN A 87 -7.25 -14.70 7.74
C GLN A 87 -7.30 -13.50 8.69
N GLY A 88 -6.67 -12.38 8.32
CA GLY A 88 -6.71 -11.12 9.05
C GLY A 88 -8.02 -10.34 8.93
N GLY A 89 -9.01 -10.88 8.22
CA GLY A 89 -10.38 -10.36 8.22
C GLY A 89 -10.81 -9.61 6.96
N TYR A 90 -9.93 -9.42 5.97
CA TYR A 90 -10.40 -8.86 4.70
C TYR A 90 -11.36 -9.82 3.98
N ALA A 91 -12.36 -9.26 3.31
CA ALA A 91 -13.28 -10.03 2.51
C ALA A 91 -12.63 -10.45 1.18
N PRO A 92 -13.00 -11.60 0.59
CA PRO A 92 -12.53 -11.99 -0.75
C PRO A 92 -12.84 -10.94 -1.84
N GLN A 93 -13.87 -10.12 -1.63
CA GLN A 93 -14.30 -9.05 -2.52
C GLN A 93 -13.54 -7.74 -2.30
N THR A 94 -12.72 -7.64 -1.25
CA THR A 94 -11.95 -6.42 -0.95
C THR A 94 -11.11 -6.03 -2.17
N PRO A 95 -11.21 -4.78 -2.64
CA PRO A 95 -10.46 -4.32 -3.80
C PRO A 95 -8.95 -4.42 -3.61
N VAL A 96 -8.27 -4.82 -4.67
CA VAL A 96 -6.81 -4.90 -4.75
C VAL A 96 -6.32 -4.32 -6.06
N ALA A 97 -5.21 -3.59 -6.00
CA ALA A 97 -4.46 -3.16 -7.15
C ALA A 97 -3.00 -3.61 -7.04
N VAL A 98 -2.42 -4.05 -8.16
CA VAL A 98 -0.99 -4.34 -8.26
C VAL A 98 -0.41 -3.43 -9.33
N VAL A 99 0.53 -2.58 -8.95
CA VAL A 99 1.24 -1.70 -9.87
C VAL A 99 2.68 -2.18 -9.98
N ALA A 100 3.01 -2.81 -11.10
CA ALA A 100 4.37 -3.22 -11.43
C ALA A 100 5.10 -2.11 -12.18
N PHE A 101 6.40 -1.94 -11.90
CA PHE A 101 7.28 -0.97 -12.55
C PHE A 101 6.68 0.45 -12.59
N ALA A 102 6.06 0.89 -11.50
CA ALA A 102 5.44 2.20 -11.37
C ALA A 102 6.35 3.31 -11.92
N SER A 103 5.80 4.20 -12.76
CA SER A 103 6.47 5.34 -13.43
C SER A 103 7.52 4.98 -14.49
N ARG A 104 7.71 3.69 -14.82
CA ARG A 104 8.60 3.24 -15.88
C ARG A 104 7.84 2.92 -17.19
N PRO A 105 8.53 2.84 -18.34
CA PRO A 105 7.90 2.43 -19.60
C PRO A 105 7.23 1.04 -19.55
N GLU A 106 7.73 0.11 -18.74
CA GLU A 106 7.20 -1.24 -18.60
C GLU A 106 6.09 -1.36 -17.53
N GLN A 107 5.53 -0.22 -17.10
CA GLN A 107 4.49 -0.18 -16.09
C GLN A 107 3.29 -1.07 -16.46
N GLN A 108 2.83 -1.84 -15.48
CA GLN A 108 1.61 -2.64 -15.60
C GLN A 108 0.72 -2.39 -14.39
N VAL A 109 -0.58 -2.32 -14.64
CA VAL A 109 -1.59 -2.09 -13.60
C VAL A 109 -2.61 -3.22 -13.66
N LEU A 110 -2.71 -3.97 -12.58
CA LEU A 110 -3.75 -4.97 -12.36
C LEU A 110 -4.74 -4.44 -11.33
N ARG A 111 -6.03 -4.66 -11.58
CA ARG A 111 -7.11 -4.29 -10.67
C ARG A 111 -8.05 -5.48 -10.54
N GLY A 112 -8.41 -5.80 -9.30
CA GLY A 112 -9.31 -6.90 -9.01
C GLY A 112 -9.69 -6.92 -7.54
N THR A 113 -9.95 -8.11 -7.05
CA THR A 113 -10.27 -8.36 -5.64
C THR A 113 -9.28 -9.39 -5.07
N LEU A 114 -9.26 -9.55 -3.75
CA LEU A 114 -8.43 -10.59 -3.11
C LEU A 114 -8.69 -11.98 -3.68
N ALA A 115 -9.93 -12.28 -4.06
CA ALA A 115 -10.30 -13.58 -4.64
C ALA A 115 -9.62 -13.87 -6.01
N GLY A 116 -9.30 -12.85 -6.80
CA GLY A 116 -8.82 -13.03 -8.19
C GLY A 116 -7.42 -12.46 -8.47
N ILE A 117 -6.86 -11.65 -7.57
CA ILE A 117 -5.63 -10.90 -7.89
C ILE A 117 -4.42 -11.80 -8.08
N ALA A 118 -4.33 -12.93 -7.37
CA ALA A 118 -3.24 -13.88 -7.52
C ALA A 118 -3.15 -14.44 -8.94
N GLU A 119 -4.29 -14.85 -9.51
CA GLU A 119 -4.36 -15.35 -10.88
C GLU A 119 -3.93 -14.28 -11.90
N GLN A 120 -4.38 -13.03 -11.73
CA GLN A 120 -3.97 -11.93 -12.60
C GLN A 120 -2.46 -11.67 -12.53
N VAL A 121 -1.87 -11.72 -11.33
CA VAL A 121 -0.42 -11.54 -11.13
C VAL A 121 0.37 -12.62 -11.85
N HIS A 122 -0.09 -13.89 -11.77
CA HIS A 122 0.53 -15.01 -12.50
C HIS A 122 0.39 -14.86 -14.00
N ALA A 123 -0.81 -14.53 -14.50
CA ALA A 123 -1.07 -14.35 -15.93
C ALA A 123 -0.22 -13.21 -16.54
N ALA A 124 0.04 -12.16 -15.77
CA ALA A 124 0.92 -11.05 -16.18
C ALA A 124 2.42 -11.32 -15.96
N ALA A 125 2.79 -12.49 -15.40
CA ALA A 125 4.16 -12.86 -15.04
C ALA A 125 4.87 -11.83 -14.13
N ILE A 126 4.12 -11.17 -13.24
CA ILE A 126 4.64 -10.16 -12.33
C ILE A 126 5.24 -10.85 -11.10
N THR A 127 6.56 -11.01 -11.10
CA THR A 127 7.29 -11.68 -10.00
C THR A 127 8.04 -10.71 -9.09
N ARG A 128 8.32 -9.49 -9.56
CA ARG A 128 9.15 -8.51 -8.84
C ARG A 128 8.74 -7.08 -9.16
N THR A 129 9.28 -6.15 -8.37
CA THR A 129 9.15 -4.70 -8.62
C THR A 129 7.69 -4.26 -8.79
N ALA A 130 6.86 -4.65 -7.82
CA ALA A 130 5.47 -4.22 -7.77
C ALA A 130 5.07 -3.78 -6.37
N VAL A 131 4.08 -2.90 -6.33
CA VAL A 131 3.38 -2.46 -5.12
C VAL A 131 1.99 -3.06 -5.15
N ILE A 132 1.62 -3.75 -4.08
CA ILE A 132 0.27 -4.29 -3.90
C ILE A 132 -0.46 -3.34 -2.95
N ILE A 133 -1.61 -2.83 -3.35
CA ILE A 133 -2.46 -1.98 -2.52
C ILE A 133 -3.78 -2.72 -2.32
N VAL A 134 -4.21 -2.83 -1.07
CA VAL A 134 -5.42 -3.54 -0.64
C VAL A 134 -6.26 -2.57 0.17
N GLY A 135 -7.57 -2.55 -0.10
CA GLY A 135 -8.52 -1.79 0.71
C GLY A 135 -9.61 -1.12 -0.12
N ASP A 136 -10.71 -0.82 0.55
CA ASP A 136 -11.93 -0.31 -0.08
C ASP A 136 -11.76 1.07 -0.75
N VAL A 137 -10.70 1.82 -0.38
CA VAL A 137 -10.32 3.07 -1.03
C VAL A 137 -10.11 2.94 -2.55
N LEU A 138 -9.75 1.75 -3.03
CA LEU A 138 -9.54 1.50 -4.47
C LEU A 138 -10.86 1.40 -5.25
N GLY A 139 -11.94 1.00 -4.59
CA GLY A 139 -13.31 0.93 -5.13
C GLY A 139 -14.16 2.16 -4.80
N ALA A 140 -13.68 3.04 -3.93
CA ALA A 140 -14.42 4.20 -3.46
C ALA A 140 -14.84 5.16 -4.59
N GLY A 141 -16.09 5.62 -4.51
CA GLY A 141 -16.65 6.69 -5.32
C GLY A 141 -17.79 7.37 -4.55
N GLY A 142 -18.08 8.64 -4.86
CA GLY A 142 -19.16 9.37 -4.22
C GLY A 142 -19.00 9.60 -2.71
N PHE A 143 -17.76 9.54 -2.19
CA PHE A 143 -17.46 9.90 -0.81
C PHE A 143 -17.51 11.43 -0.63
N PRO A 144 -17.82 11.93 0.58
CA PRO A 144 -17.91 13.36 0.82
C PRO A 144 -16.54 14.03 0.64
N ASP A 145 -16.55 15.25 0.11
CA ASP A 145 -15.36 16.10 0.09
C ASP A 145 -14.83 16.32 1.52
N SER A 146 -13.52 16.52 1.63
CA SER A 146 -12.92 16.86 2.92
C SER A 146 -13.57 18.12 3.49
N TYR A 147 -13.99 18.04 4.76
CA TYR A 147 -14.54 19.20 5.48
C TYR A 147 -13.59 20.40 5.45
N LEU A 148 -12.28 20.18 5.38
CA LEU A 148 -11.26 21.23 5.25
C LEU A 148 -11.54 22.19 4.07
N TYR A 149 -12.08 21.66 2.97
CA TYR A 149 -12.38 22.39 1.74
C TYR A 149 -13.88 22.70 1.57
N SER A 150 -14.72 22.27 2.51
CA SER A 150 -16.16 22.52 2.44
C SER A 150 -16.45 24.03 2.47
N PRO A 151 -17.35 24.55 1.60
CA PRO A 151 -17.81 25.93 1.66
C PRO A 151 -18.57 26.23 2.97
N GLY A 152 -19.17 25.20 3.59
CA GLY A 152 -19.83 25.29 4.89
C GLY A 152 -18.87 25.17 6.09
N ARG A 153 -17.56 25.08 5.86
CA ARG A 153 -16.59 25.03 6.94
C ARG A 153 -16.56 26.35 7.68
N GLU A 154 -16.82 26.31 8.98
CA GLU A 154 -16.60 27.46 9.86
C GLU A 154 -15.09 27.77 9.92
N ARG A 155 -14.70 28.92 9.37
CA ARG A 155 -13.32 29.42 9.39
C ARG A 155 -13.16 30.36 10.59
N GLY A 156 -13.03 29.77 11.78
CA GLY A 156 -12.80 30.48 13.04
C GLY A 156 -11.33 30.41 13.48
N SER A 157 -10.82 31.50 14.07
CA SER A 157 -9.43 31.61 14.52
C SER A 157 -9.13 30.65 15.68
N ARG A 158 -8.10 29.80 15.49
CA ARG A 158 -7.51 28.80 16.42
C ARG A 158 -7.99 27.37 16.17
N HIS A 159 -7.03 26.56 15.73
CA HIS A 159 -6.94 25.14 16.11
C HIS A 159 -6.43 25.06 17.55
#